data_AF-A0A966Q226-F1
#
_entry.id   AF-A0A966Q226-F1
#
_cell.length_a   1.000
_cell.length_b   1.000
_cell.length_c   1.000
_cell.angle_alpha   90.00
_cell.angle_beta   90.00
_cell.angle_gamma   90.00
#
_symmetry.space_group_name_H-M   'P 1'
#
loop_
_entity.id
_entity.type
_entity.pdbx_description
1 polymer ?
#
loop_
_entity_poly.entity_id
_entity_poly.type
_entity_poly.pdbx_seq_one_letter_code
_entity_poly.pdbx_strand_id
1 'polypeptide(L)'
;MKISFDYDGVLSTQRGKMLADSKKETLYIISARHDKKGMLSTAKMLNIPESRVYATGSNKAKVQKIKELGIDKHYDNNPDVISDLPNIGILFK
;
A
#
# COMPACT_ATOMS: atom_id res chain seq x y z
N MET A 1 14.78 2.36 0.31
CA MET A 1 13.51 2.83 -0.24
C MET A 1 12.37 2.22 0.54
N LYS A 2 11.34 3.00 0.90
CA LYS A 2 10.08 2.54 1.47
C LYS A 2 9.04 2.50 0.35
N ILE A 3 8.50 1.32 0.10
CA ILE A 3 7.46 1.11 -0.90
C ILE A 3 6.19 0.72 -0.17
N SER A 4 5.07 1.35 -0.51
CA SER A 4 3.76 0.92 -0.03
C SER A 4 2.85 0.52 -1.19
N PHE A 5 1.91 -0.35 -0.86
CA PHE A 5 0.85 -0.77 -1.77
C PHE A 5 -0.49 -0.53 -1.08
N ASP A 6 -1.48 -0.06 -1.84
CA ASP A 6 -2.87 -0.23 -1.44
C ASP A 6 -3.23 -1.73 -1.38
N TYR A 7 -4.34 -2.05 -0.75
CA TYR A 7 -4.82 -3.43 -0.67
C TYR A 7 -5.85 -3.74 -1.75
N ASP A 8 -6.93 -2.97 -1.82
CA ASP A 8 -8.10 -3.32 -2.64
C ASP A 8 -7.84 -2.99 -4.10
N GLY A 9 -7.76 -4.03 -4.94
CA GLY A 9 -7.43 -3.87 -6.36
C GLY A 9 -5.93 -3.83 -6.65
N VAL A 10 -5.09 -3.90 -5.61
CA VAL A 10 -3.64 -4.05 -5.73
C VAL A 10 -3.19 -5.35 -5.05
N LEU A 11 -2.92 -5.36 -3.73
CA LEU A 11 -2.49 -6.57 -3.04
C LEU A 11 -3.58 -7.63 -2.84
N SER A 12 -4.86 -7.30 -3.05
CA SER A 12 -5.92 -8.31 -3.12
C SER A 12 -5.85 -9.13 -4.43
N THR A 13 -5.08 -8.68 -5.42
CA THR A 13 -4.89 -9.37 -6.71
C THR A 13 -3.61 -10.21 -6.72
N GLN A 14 -3.56 -11.23 -7.57
CA GLN A 14 -2.35 -12.04 -7.75
C GLN A 14 -1.20 -11.20 -8.35
N ARG A 15 -1.50 -10.33 -9.32
CA ARG A 15 -0.49 -9.49 -9.98
C ARG A 15 0.16 -8.50 -9.01
N GLY A 16 -0.64 -7.87 -8.14
CA GLY A 16 -0.10 -6.96 -7.13
C GLY A 16 0.78 -7.69 -6.11
N LYS A 17 0.38 -8.90 -5.70
CA LYS A 17 1.20 -9.76 -4.82
C LYS A 17 2.54 -10.13 -5.47
N MET A 18 2.55 -10.57 -6.73
CA MET A 18 3.79 -10.89 -7.44
C MET A 18 4.69 -9.66 -7.59
N LEU A 19 4.12 -8.49 -7.88
CA LEU A 19 4.87 -7.23 -7.95
C LEU A 19 5.50 -6.86 -6.60
N ALA A 20 4.78 -7.05 -5.50
CA ALA A 20 5.30 -6.79 -4.16
C ALA A 20 6.38 -7.80 -3.77
N ASP A 21 6.17 -9.09 -4.06
CA ASP A 21 7.12 -10.17 -3.79
C ASP A 21 8.44 -10.01 -4.57
N SER A 22 8.38 -9.39 -5.76
CA SER A 22 9.57 -9.09 -6.55
C SER A 22 10.42 -7.92 -6.00
N LYS A 23 9.98 -7.23 -4.94
CA LYS A 23 10.69 -6.11 -4.33
C LYS A 23 11.64 -6.60 -3.24
N LYS A 24 12.80 -5.96 -3.14
CA LYS A 24 13.80 -6.21 -2.09
C LYS A 24 13.81 -5.12 -1.02
N GLU A 25 12.97 -4.11 -1.19
CA GLU A 25 12.92 -2.91 -0.37
C GLU A 25 11.97 -3.03 0.83
N THR A 26 11.91 -2.00 1.67
CA THR A 26 11.04 -2.01 2.86
C THR A 26 9.59 -1.83 2.44
N LEU A 27 8.80 -2.89 2.56
CA LEU A 27 7.40 -2.90 2.15
C LEU A 27 6.42 -2.52 3.27
N TYR A 28 5.33 -1.88 2.84
CA TYR A 28 4.21 -1.44 3.66
C TYR A 28 2.89 -1.77 2.96
N ILE A 29 1.85 -2.03 3.75
CA ILE A 29 0.46 -2.03 3.27
C ILE A 29 -0.23 -0.83 3.88
N ILE A 30 -0.75 0.07 3.05
CA ILE A 30 -1.50 1.25 3.52
C ILE A 30 -2.79 1.32 2.73
N SER A 31 -3.91 1.06 3.39
CA SER A 31 -5.22 0.94 2.75
C SER A 31 -6.24 1.85 3.43
N ALA A 32 -7.20 2.33 2.63
CA ALA A 32 -8.36 3.08 3.10
C ALA A 32 -9.39 2.22 3.84
N ARG A 33 -9.19 0.90 3.96
CA ARG A 33 -10.03 0.03 4.81
C ARG A 33 -10.09 0.53 6.26
N HIS A 34 -11.19 0.21 6.94
CA HIS A 34 -11.40 0.55 8.36
C HIS A 34 -10.69 -0.39 9.32
N ASP A 35 -10.35 -1.61 8.90
CA ASP A 35 -9.65 -2.59 9.73
C ASP A 35 -8.58 -3.34 8.93
N LYS A 36 -7.67 -4.00 9.65
CA LYS A 36 -6.56 -4.76 9.06
C LYS A 36 -6.94 -6.19 8.64
N LYS A 37 -8.18 -6.63 8.90
CA LYS A 37 -8.62 -8.00 8.66
C LYS A 37 -8.53 -8.29 7.15
N GLY A 38 -7.93 -9.42 6.81
CA GLY A 38 -7.60 -9.80 5.43
C GLY A 38 -6.27 -9.24 4.89
N MET A 39 -5.81 -8.07 5.37
CA MET A 39 -4.49 -7.56 5.01
C MET A 39 -3.36 -8.33 5.72
N LEU A 40 -3.57 -8.74 6.97
CA LEU A 40 -2.55 -9.43 7.78
C LEU A 40 -2.07 -10.75 7.18
N SER A 41 -2.96 -11.55 6.58
CA SER A 41 -2.57 -12.80 5.91
C SER A 41 -1.72 -12.54 4.67
N THR A 42 -2.05 -11.50 3.91
CA THR A 42 -1.26 -11.07 2.74
C THR A 42 0.08 -10.50 3.16
N ALA A 43 0.11 -9.71 4.24
CA ALA A 43 1.34 -9.20 4.84
C ALA A 43 2.27 -10.33 5.26
N LYS A 44 1.74 -11.34 5.98
CA LYS A 44 2.50 -12.52 6.39
C LYS A 44 3.11 -13.27 5.20
N MET A 45 2.32 -13.49 4.15
CA MET A 45 2.78 -14.15 2.92
C MET A 45 3.91 -13.37 2.22
N LEU A 46 3.86 -12.04 2.24
CA LEU A 46 4.85 -11.16 1.62
C LEU A 46 5.99 -10.76 2.59
N ASN A 47 6.09 -11.41 3.76
CA ASN A 47 7.06 -11.09 4.81
C ASN A 47 7.04 -9.63 5.27
N ILE A 48 5.87 -9.00 5.25
CA ILE A 48 5.62 -7.64 5.75
C ILE A 48 5.19 -7.74 7.22
N PRO A 49 5.93 -7.14 8.17
CA PRO A 49 5.55 -7.18 9.58
C PRO A 49 4.24 -6.40 9.81
N GLU A 50 3.40 -6.86 10.73
CA GLU A 50 2.08 -6.24 11.02
C GLU A 50 2.19 -4.76 11.43
N SER A 51 3.33 -4.36 12.00
CA SER A 51 3.65 -2.96 12.33
C SER A 51 3.75 -2.04 11.10
N ARG A 52 3.81 -2.60 9.89
CA ARG A 52 3.82 -1.87 8.60
C ARG A 52 2.51 -2.03 7.81
N VAL A 53 1.46 -2.54 8.45
CA VAL A 53 0.12 -2.64 7.89
C VAL A 53 -0.76 -1.56 8.52
N TYR A 54 -1.35 -0.69 7.72
CA TYR A 54 -2.17 0.43 8.16
C TYR A 54 -3.54 0.40 7.47
N ALA A 55 -4.59 0.36 8.28
CA ALA A 55 -5.97 0.60 7.88
C ALA A 55 -6.31 2.02 8.32
N THR A 56 -6.47 2.94 7.37
CA THR A 56 -6.59 4.37 7.66
C THR A 56 -8.03 4.87 7.63
N GLY A 57 -8.98 4.05 7.16
CA GLY A 57 -10.41 4.35 7.11
C GLY A 57 -10.85 5.35 6.03
N SER A 58 -9.92 5.95 5.27
CA SER A 58 -10.25 6.81 4.13
C SER A 58 -9.04 7.06 3.21
N ASN A 59 -9.30 7.44 1.96
CA ASN A 59 -8.24 7.85 1.02
C ASN A 59 -7.48 9.09 1.51
N LYS A 60 -8.16 10.08 2.09
CA LYS A 60 -7.52 11.28 2.66
C LYS A 60 -6.53 10.90 3.77
N ALA A 61 -6.94 10.06 4.72
CA ALA A 61 -6.07 9.59 5.80
C ALA A 61 -4.95 8.68 5.30
N LYS A 62 -5.21 7.88 4.25
CA LYS A 62 -4.19 7.07 3.55
C LYS A 62 -3.08 7.95 2.99
N VAL A 63 -3.43 8.97 2.21
CA VAL A 63 -2.47 9.93 1.63
C VAL A 63 -1.64 10.62 2.73
N GLN A 64 -2.28 11.05 3.82
CA GLN A 64 -1.58 11.63 4.97
C GLN A 64 -0.59 10.64 5.58
N LYS A 65 -0.99 9.39 5.79
CA LYS A 65 -0.13 8.33 6.35
C LYS A 65 1.07 8.02 5.44
N ILE A 66 0.87 8.00 4.11
CA ILE A 66 1.95 7.78 3.13
C ILE A 66 3.01 8.88 3.24
N LYS A 67 2.58 10.14 3.36
CA LYS A 67 3.48 11.29 3.55
C LYS A 67 4.19 11.24 4.91
N GLU A 68 3.45 10.98 5.99
CA GLU A 68 3.97 10.86 7.36
C GLU A 68 5.07 9.78 7.48
N LEU A 69 4.87 8.62 6.84
CA LEU A 69 5.84 7.52 6.88
C LEU A 69 7.06 7.75 5.98
N GLY A 70 7.05 8.80 5.16
CA GLY A 70 8.09 9.08 4.17
C GLY A 70 8.20 7.95 3.13
N ILE A 71 7.06 7.52 2.58
CA ILE A 71 7.03 6.52 1.51
C ILE A 71 7.61 7.12 0.23
N ASP A 72 8.51 6.38 -0.42
CA ASP A 72 9.15 6.80 -1.67
C ASP A 72 8.30 6.45 -2.90
N LYS A 73 7.58 5.31 -2.85
CA LYS A 73 6.69 4.85 -3.94
C LYS A 73 5.42 4.23 -3.38
N HIS A 74 4.27 4.61 -3.92
CA HIS A 74 2.98 4.05 -3.55
C HIS A 74 2.24 3.50 -4.79
N TYR A 75 1.88 2.22 -4.77
CA TYR A 75 1.04 1.62 -5.82
C TYR A 75 -0.43 1.61 -5.39
N ASP A 76 -1.29 2.20 -6.21
CA ASP A 76 -2.74 2.30 -5.97
C ASP A 76 -3.49 2.21 -7.31
N ASN A 77 -4.68 1.63 -7.34
CA ASN A 77 -5.54 1.59 -8.53
C ASN A 77 -6.49 2.79 -8.63
N ASN A 78 -6.56 3.63 -7.59
CA ASN A 78 -7.38 4.82 -7.55
C ASN A 78 -6.60 6.05 -8.09
N PRO A 79 -7.01 6.63 -9.23
CA PRO A 79 -6.31 7.77 -9.84
C PRO A 79 -6.31 9.03 -8.97
N ASP A 80 -7.34 9.25 -8.13
CA ASP A 80 -7.40 10.42 -7.25
C ASP A 80 -6.32 10.35 -6.16
N VAL A 81 -6.09 9.16 -5.60
CA VAL A 81 -5.00 8.92 -4.63
C VAL A 81 -3.63 9.19 -5.28
N ILE A 82 -3.45 8.76 -6.53
CA ILE A 82 -2.21 8.99 -7.28
C ILE A 82 -2.00 10.48 -7.55
N SER A 83 -3.06 11.20 -7.92
CA SER A 83 -3.01 12.65 -8.14
C SER A 83 -2.58 13.42 -6.88
N ASP A 84 -2.98 12.97 -5.69
CA ASP A 84 -2.61 13.58 -4.40
C ASP A 84 -1.16 13.25 -3.93
N LEU A 85 -0.48 12.38 -4.67
CA LEU A 85 0.86 11.85 -4.38
C LEU A 85 1.83 12.09 -5.56
N PRO A 86 2.06 13.35 -5.99
CA PRO A 86 2.97 13.63 -7.09
C PRO A 86 4.37 13.09 -6.79
N ASN A 87 4.99 12.44 -7.79
CA ASN A 87 6.30 11.77 -7.72
C ASN A 87 6.39 10.54 -6.78
N ILE A 88 5.33 10.23 -6.02
CA ILE A 88 5.26 9.07 -5.11
C ILE A 88 4.32 8.01 -5.70
N GLY A 89 3.16 8.43 -6.21
CA GLY A 89 2.09 7.56 -6.68
C GLY A 89 2.41 6.90 -8.03
N ILE A 90 2.13 5.61 -8.13
CA ILE A 90 2.18 4.80 -9.35
C ILE A 90 0.80 4.17 -9.54
N LEU A 91 0.09 4.58 -10.60
CA LEU A 91 -1.20 4.00 -10.94
C LEU A 91 -1.04 2.52 -11.34
N PHE A 92 -1.65 1.64 -10.58
CA PHE A 92 -1.71 0.20 -10.83
C PHE A 92 -2.93 -0.14 -11.69
N LYS A 93 -2.70 -0.72 -12.87
CA LYS A 93 -3.71 -1.20 -13.82
C LYS A 93 -3.45 -2.66 -14.13
#